data_AF-A0A2D6M9Q1-F1
#
_entry.id   AF-A0A2D6M9Q1-F1
#
_cell.length_a   1.000
_cell.length_b   1.000
_cell.length_c   1.000
_cell.angle_alpha   90.00
_cell.angle_beta   90.00
_cell.angle_gamma   90.00
#
_symmetry.space_group_name_H-M   'P 1'
#
loop_
_entity.id
_entity.type
_entity.pdbx_description
1 polymer ?
#
loop_
_entity_poly.entity_id
_entity_poly.type
_entity_poly.pdbx_seq_one_letter_code
_entity_poly.pdbx_strand_id
1 'polypeptide(L)'
;MGFINNTSYILNAVLTKKGREYLAKSSGNFNITKFALSDDEIDYTLWDEAHPLGTDYYGAVLESTPMIESNVDPEVSMKYKLITLPEGTMALPYIDNVTQVVGGNKLKSTLNDSGWLMTDFTLNPATIGADGAFDGEKYSWLLLNNNVVEIRPGSIPAEGTFDDLPTTGAIYGEESGRLSKKIVSKVATIRAKQMIFDRETSIIVTGQQSGAIYVIRVQVAYQDERTSPA
;
A
#
# COMPACT_ATOMS: atom_id res chain seq x y z
N MET A 1 -15.61 -20.29 -12.20
CA MET A 1 -15.53 -21.74 -12.04
C MET A 1 -16.59 -22.42 -12.89
N GLY A 2 -16.19 -23.45 -13.63
CA GLY A 2 -17.01 -24.17 -14.59
C GLY A 2 -16.56 -25.61 -14.67
N PHE A 3 -17.50 -26.55 -14.71
CA PHE A 3 -17.21 -27.97 -14.92
C PHE A 3 -16.67 -28.20 -16.34
N ILE A 4 -15.58 -28.94 -16.43
CA ILE A 4 -14.94 -29.29 -17.69
C ILE A 4 -15.59 -30.56 -18.24
N ASN A 5 -16.51 -30.40 -19.18
CA ASN A 5 -16.90 -31.45 -20.12
C ASN A 5 -16.37 -31.07 -21.51
N ASN A 6 -15.82 -32.03 -22.23
CA ASN A 6 -15.11 -31.92 -23.50
C ASN A 6 -15.97 -31.42 -24.70
N THR A 7 -17.19 -30.93 -24.45
CA THR A 7 -18.14 -30.46 -25.48
C THR A 7 -18.70 -29.06 -25.24
N SER A 8 -18.67 -28.52 -24.01
CA SER A 8 -19.05 -27.13 -23.75
C SER A 8 -18.37 -26.57 -22.50
N TYR A 9 -17.81 -25.37 -22.63
CA TYR A 9 -17.16 -24.64 -21.54
C TYR A 9 -18.14 -23.62 -20.97
N ILE A 10 -18.79 -23.93 -19.85
CA ILE A 10 -19.61 -22.96 -19.10
C ILE A 10 -18.78 -22.47 -17.91
N LEU A 11 -18.15 -21.30 -18.04
CA LEU A 11 -17.33 -20.68 -16.99
C LEU A 11 -18.13 -19.62 -16.23
N ASN A 12 -18.38 -19.82 -14.94
CA ASN A 12 -18.91 -18.77 -14.07
C ASN A 12 -17.77 -17.90 -13.50
N ALA A 13 -17.37 -16.83 -14.17
CA ALA A 13 -16.25 -15.98 -13.73
C ALA A 13 -16.73 -14.72 -13.00
N VAL A 14 -16.07 -14.40 -11.87
CA VAL A 14 -16.22 -13.09 -11.22
C VAL A 14 -15.14 -12.16 -11.76
N LEU A 15 -15.53 -10.99 -12.28
CA LEU A 15 -14.61 -10.05 -12.92
C LEU A 15 -14.05 -9.03 -11.93
N THR A 16 -12.74 -8.77 -12.03
CA THR A 16 -12.10 -7.63 -11.35
C THR A 16 -12.67 -6.30 -11.86
N LYS A 17 -12.43 -5.18 -11.14
CA LYS A 17 -12.87 -3.84 -11.56
C LYS A 17 -12.44 -3.51 -13.00
N LYS A 18 -11.19 -3.84 -13.36
CA LYS A 18 -10.64 -3.65 -14.71
C LYS A 18 -11.27 -4.59 -15.74
N GLY A 19 -11.58 -5.82 -15.35
CA GLY A 19 -12.33 -6.76 -16.19
C GLY A 19 -13.74 -6.23 -16.53
N ARG A 20 -14.46 -5.69 -15.54
CA ARG A 20 -15.76 -5.04 -15.76
C ARG A 20 -15.66 -3.80 -16.64
N GLU A 21 -14.60 -3.01 -16.48
CA GLU A 21 -14.33 -1.84 -17.34
C GLU A 21 -14.16 -2.24 -18.80
N TYR A 22 -13.38 -3.30 -19.09
CA TYR A 22 -13.18 -3.77 -20.47
C TYR A 22 -14.44 -4.41 -21.07
N LEU A 23 -15.22 -5.15 -20.28
CA LEU A 23 -16.50 -5.69 -20.73
C LEU A 23 -17.48 -4.55 -21.08
N ALA A 24 -17.53 -3.51 -20.25
CA ALA A 24 -18.39 -2.35 -20.47
C ALA A 24 -18.02 -1.54 -21.74
N LYS A 25 -16.77 -1.62 -22.21
CA LYS A 25 -16.33 -0.95 -23.44
C LYS A 25 -16.89 -1.56 -24.72
N SER A 26 -17.55 -2.74 -24.67
CA SER A 26 -18.27 -3.39 -25.78
C SER A 26 -17.51 -3.49 -27.12
N SER A 27 -16.18 -3.46 -27.08
CA SER A 27 -15.31 -3.40 -28.27
C SER A 27 -15.02 -4.78 -28.89
N GLY A 28 -15.67 -5.84 -28.40
CA GLY A 28 -15.42 -7.23 -28.84
C GLY A 28 -14.05 -7.81 -28.42
N ASN A 29 -13.15 -7.00 -27.87
CA ASN A 29 -11.78 -7.37 -27.51
C ASN A 29 -11.64 -7.96 -26.10
N PHE A 30 -12.74 -8.32 -25.44
CA PHE A 30 -12.69 -8.94 -24.12
C PHE A 30 -12.39 -10.44 -24.27
N ASN A 31 -11.10 -10.76 -24.39
CA ASN A 31 -10.62 -12.14 -24.39
C ASN A 31 -10.00 -12.48 -23.03
N ILE A 32 -10.49 -13.56 -22.41
CA ILE A 32 -9.94 -14.08 -21.16
C ILE A 32 -8.63 -14.80 -21.50
N THR A 33 -7.54 -14.04 -21.56
CA THR A 33 -6.20 -14.53 -21.93
C THR A 33 -5.36 -14.93 -20.74
N LYS A 34 -5.82 -14.65 -19.51
CA LYS A 34 -5.04 -14.92 -18.30
C LYS A 34 -5.88 -15.44 -17.15
N PHE A 35 -5.45 -16.60 -16.64
CA PHE A 35 -5.88 -17.22 -15.39
C PHE A 35 -5.05 -16.65 -14.23
N ALA A 36 -5.65 -16.50 -13.05
CA ALA A 36 -4.95 -16.12 -11.82
C ALA A 36 -4.59 -17.38 -11.04
N LEU A 37 -3.31 -17.52 -10.67
CA LEU A 37 -2.68 -18.73 -10.12
C LEU A 37 -2.71 -18.79 -8.58
N SER A 38 -3.37 -17.86 -7.89
CA SER A 38 -3.29 -17.85 -6.43
C SER A 38 -4.04 -19.03 -5.84
N ASP A 39 -3.31 -19.85 -5.08
CA ASP A 39 -3.82 -21.00 -4.31
C ASP A 39 -3.75 -20.68 -2.81
N ASP A 40 -3.93 -19.41 -2.44
CA ASP A 40 -3.70 -18.92 -1.07
C ASP A 40 -4.84 -19.24 -0.10
N GLU A 41 -5.94 -19.79 -0.62
CA GLU A 41 -7.04 -20.36 0.15
C GLU A 41 -6.76 -21.83 0.57
N ILE A 42 -5.70 -22.44 0.04
CA ILE A 42 -5.29 -23.80 0.36
C ILE A 42 -4.19 -23.79 1.43
N ASP A 43 -4.54 -24.25 2.62
CA ASP A 43 -3.57 -24.45 3.70
C ASP A 43 -2.78 -25.74 3.47
N TYR A 44 -1.65 -25.64 2.76
CA TYR A 44 -0.77 -26.78 2.49
C TYR A 44 -0.20 -27.45 3.75
N THR A 45 -0.35 -26.89 4.95
CA THR A 45 0.04 -27.58 6.19
C THR A 45 -0.88 -28.77 6.50
N LEU A 46 -2.04 -28.86 5.85
CA LEU A 46 -2.96 -29.99 5.91
C LEU A 46 -2.52 -31.17 5.01
N TRP A 47 -1.38 -31.06 4.34
CA TRP A 47 -0.74 -32.18 3.65
C TRP A 47 -0.18 -33.18 4.68
N ASP A 48 -0.76 -34.39 4.72
CA ASP A 48 -0.42 -35.40 5.73
C ASP A 48 0.38 -36.56 5.13
N GLU A 49 1.71 -36.49 5.23
CA GLU A 49 2.62 -37.57 4.81
C GLU A 49 2.50 -38.85 5.68
N ALA A 50 1.83 -38.78 6.83
CA ALA A 50 1.63 -39.92 7.72
C ALA A 50 0.29 -40.64 7.48
N HIS A 51 -0.46 -40.30 6.42
CA HIS A 51 -1.79 -40.86 6.18
C HIS A 51 -1.72 -42.40 6.03
N PRO A 52 -2.48 -43.19 6.82
CA PRO A 52 -2.34 -44.65 6.92
C PRO A 52 -2.73 -45.41 5.65
N LEU A 53 -3.44 -44.77 4.73
CA LEU A 53 -3.83 -45.31 3.42
C LEU A 53 -2.76 -45.11 2.32
N GLY A 54 -1.61 -44.53 2.67
CA GLY A 54 -0.48 -44.34 1.76
C GLY A 54 -0.49 -43.00 1.02
N THR A 55 0.47 -42.85 0.11
CA THR A 55 0.81 -41.59 -0.59
C THR A 55 -0.35 -40.99 -1.38
N ASP A 56 -1.27 -41.82 -1.84
CA ASP A 56 -2.43 -41.41 -2.63
C ASP A 56 -3.46 -40.62 -1.80
N TYR A 57 -3.32 -40.61 -0.47
CA TYR A 57 -4.25 -39.95 0.45
C TYR A 57 -3.64 -38.77 1.21
N TYR A 58 -2.39 -38.39 0.93
CA TYR A 58 -1.72 -37.28 1.63
C TYR A 58 -2.44 -35.93 1.41
N GLY A 59 -3.13 -35.79 0.27
CA GLY A 59 -3.94 -34.64 -0.08
C GLY A 59 -5.41 -34.75 0.28
N ALA A 60 -5.89 -35.83 0.93
CA ALA A 60 -7.32 -36.09 1.08
C ALA A 60 -8.08 -34.95 1.79
N VAL A 61 -7.43 -34.27 2.74
CA VAL A 61 -8.01 -33.10 3.43
C VAL A 61 -8.03 -31.88 2.50
N LEU A 62 -6.98 -31.66 1.72
CA LEU A 62 -6.89 -30.56 0.75
C LEU A 62 -7.93 -30.71 -0.37
N GLU A 63 -8.08 -31.93 -0.89
CA GLU A 63 -9.05 -32.27 -1.95
C GLU A 63 -10.51 -32.21 -1.49
N SER A 64 -10.75 -32.28 -0.17
CA SER A 64 -12.08 -32.15 0.43
C SER A 64 -12.37 -30.73 0.94
N THR A 65 -11.46 -29.78 0.75
CA THR A 65 -11.73 -28.38 1.07
C THR A 65 -12.89 -27.87 0.20
N PRO A 66 -13.90 -27.20 0.79
CA PRO A 66 -14.96 -26.59 0.02
C PRO A 66 -14.36 -25.47 -0.83
N MET A 67 -14.69 -25.47 -2.11
CA MET A 67 -14.23 -24.45 -3.04
C MET A 67 -14.82 -23.09 -2.64
N ILE A 68 -13.97 -22.18 -2.15
CA ILE A 68 -14.37 -20.85 -1.68
C ILE A 68 -14.69 -19.96 -2.89
N GLU A 69 -15.51 -18.93 -2.68
CA GLU A 69 -15.89 -18.00 -3.73
C GLU A 69 -14.69 -17.22 -4.28
N SER A 70 -14.71 -16.91 -5.58
CA SER A 70 -13.64 -16.11 -6.18
C SER A 70 -13.65 -14.69 -5.59
N ASN A 71 -12.60 -14.36 -4.84
CA ASN A 71 -12.39 -13.02 -4.34
C ASN A 71 -11.80 -12.11 -5.43
N VAL A 72 -12.35 -10.90 -5.55
CA VAL A 72 -11.89 -9.88 -6.51
C VAL A 72 -11.11 -8.74 -5.86
N ASP A 73 -10.98 -8.72 -4.54
CA ASP A 73 -10.17 -7.73 -3.83
C ASP A 73 -8.69 -8.14 -3.85
N PRO A 74 -7.83 -7.40 -4.59
CA PRO A 74 -6.41 -7.72 -4.68
C PRO A 74 -5.64 -7.55 -3.36
N GLU A 75 -6.23 -6.93 -2.33
CA GLU A 75 -5.63 -6.82 -1.00
C GLU A 75 -5.89 -8.06 -0.14
N VAL A 76 -6.88 -8.88 -0.49
CA VAL A 76 -7.25 -10.09 0.25
C VAL A 76 -6.91 -11.35 -0.52
N SER A 77 -6.83 -11.27 -1.87
CA SER A 77 -6.57 -12.44 -2.73
C SER A 77 -5.12 -12.92 -2.79
N MET A 78 -4.17 -12.17 -2.20
CA MET A 78 -2.76 -12.55 -2.10
C MET A 78 -2.09 -11.81 -0.95
N LYS A 79 -1.41 -12.54 -0.06
CA LYS A 79 -0.51 -11.93 0.94
C LYS A 79 0.70 -11.25 0.30
N TYR A 80 1.26 -11.86 -0.75
CA TYR A 80 2.39 -11.32 -1.52
C TYR A 80 2.02 -11.17 -2.98
N LYS A 81 2.19 -9.97 -3.54
CA LYS A 81 1.82 -9.69 -4.92
C LYS A 81 2.86 -10.24 -5.89
N LEU A 82 2.40 -10.80 -7.00
CA LEU A 82 3.26 -11.21 -8.11
C LEU A 82 3.82 -9.97 -8.82
N ILE A 83 5.13 -9.98 -9.05
CA ILE A 83 5.85 -8.93 -9.80
C ILE A 83 6.55 -9.56 -11.00
N THR A 84 6.64 -8.82 -12.09
CA THR A 84 7.41 -9.22 -13.27
C THR A 84 8.76 -8.52 -13.22
N LEU A 85 9.84 -9.31 -13.34
CA LEU A 85 11.22 -8.81 -13.30
C LEU A 85 11.94 -9.09 -14.63
N PRO A 86 12.89 -8.24 -15.05
CA PRO A 86 13.77 -8.53 -16.17
C PRO A 86 14.59 -9.80 -15.94
N GLU A 87 14.91 -10.50 -17.03
CA GLU A 87 15.79 -11.68 -17.00
C GLU A 87 17.17 -11.29 -16.43
N GLY A 88 17.71 -12.13 -15.55
CA GLY A 88 18.99 -11.86 -14.88
C GLY A 88 18.89 -11.03 -13.59
N THR A 89 17.68 -10.64 -13.15
CA THR A 89 17.50 -9.96 -11.85
C THR A 89 17.82 -10.92 -10.69
N MET A 90 18.88 -10.63 -9.93
CA MET A 90 19.36 -11.50 -8.83
C MET A 90 18.75 -11.18 -7.46
N ALA A 91 18.08 -10.03 -7.30
CA ALA A 91 17.54 -9.57 -6.02
C ALA A 91 16.16 -8.93 -6.19
N LEU A 92 15.31 -9.11 -5.17
CA LEU A 92 14.01 -8.45 -5.12
C LEU A 92 14.17 -6.93 -4.96
N PRO A 93 13.29 -6.13 -5.57
CA PRO A 93 13.29 -4.68 -5.40
C PRO A 93 12.99 -4.31 -3.94
N TYR A 94 13.66 -3.28 -3.43
CA TYR A 94 13.43 -2.73 -2.10
C TYR A 94 13.40 -1.20 -2.15
N ILE A 95 12.80 -0.58 -1.14
CA ILE A 95 12.72 0.89 -1.04
C ILE A 95 13.95 1.40 -0.28
N ASP A 96 14.62 2.38 -0.87
CA ASP A 96 15.77 3.11 -0.29
C ASP A 96 15.56 4.64 -0.36
N ASN A 97 16.57 5.41 0.05
CA ASN A 97 16.56 6.87 0.13
C ASN A 97 15.47 7.42 1.05
N VAL A 98 15.19 6.69 2.14
CA VAL A 98 14.16 7.06 3.11
C VAL A 98 14.79 7.58 4.38
N THR A 99 14.64 8.89 4.60
CA THR A 99 15.08 9.51 5.85
C THR A 99 14.01 9.34 6.92
N GLN A 100 14.39 8.76 8.06
CA GLN A 100 13.51 8.66 9.22
C GLN A 100 13.29 10.05 9.83
N VAL A 101 12.04 10.38 10.17
CA VAL A 101 11.64 11.70 10.68
C VAL A 101 11.61 11.64 12.21
N VAL A 102 12.77 11.31 12.79
CA VAL A 102 12.95 11.07 14.23
C VAL A 102 14.20 11.79 14.74
N GLY A 103 14.30 11.98 16.06
CA GLY A 103 15.47 12.58 16.70
C GLY A 103 15.74 14.00 16.18
N GLY A 104 16.91 14.22 15.57
CA GLY A 104 17.28 15.53 15.00
C GLY A 104 16.40 15.99 13.83
N ASN A 105 15.78 15.04 13.11
CA ASN A 105 14.92 15.31 11.94
C ASN A 105 13.43 15.32 12.29
N LYS A 106 13.06 15.31 13.58
CA LYS A 106 11.66 15.32 14.01
C LYS A 106 10.95 16.59 13.56
N LEU A 107 9.67 16.47 13.24
CA LEU A 107 8.84 17.64 12.98
C LEU A 107 8.56 18.40 14.29
N LYS A 108 8.20 19.67 14.18
CA LYS A 108 7.92 20.54 15.30
C LYS A 108 6.55 21.18 15.15
N SER A 109 5.83 21.21 16.27
CA SER A 109 4.65 22.03 16.49
C SER A 109 5.03 23.11 17.50
N THR A 110 5.38 24.29 16.99
CA THR A 110 5.86 25.40 17.82
C THR A 110 4.73 26.39 18.07
N LEU A 111 4.54 26.78 19.32
CA LEU A 111 3.66 27.87 19.73
C LEU A 111 4.54 29.07 20.10
N ASN A 112 4.42 30.17 19.36
CA ASN A 112 5.10 31.44 19.61
C ASN A 112 4.09 32.56 19.89
N ASP A 113 4.58 33.76 20.18
CA ASP A 113 3.73 34.93 20.47
C ASP A 113 2.85 35.35 19.29
N SER A 114 3.21 34.95 18.06
CA SER A 114 2.47 35.19 16.82
C SER A 114 1.52 34.05 16.43
N GLY A 115 1.49 32.96 17.20
CA GLY A 115 0.64 31.79 16.96
C GLY A 115 1.40 30.49 16.71
N TRP A 116 0.79 29.60 15.94
CA TRP A 116 1.30 28.25 15.69
C TRP A 116 2.16 28.19 14.42
N LEU A 117 3.38 27.67 14.54
CA LEU A 117 4.30 27.39 13.44
C LEU A 117 4.57 25.89 13.33
N MET A 118 4.32 25.30 12.17
CA MET A 118 4.50 23.87 11.91
C MET A 118 5.62 23.65 10.91
N THR A 119 6.47 22.64 11.15
CA THR A 119 7.44 22.21 10.15
C THR A 119 6.86 21.15 9.23
N ASP A 120 7.40 21.09 8.01
CA ASP A 120 7.12 20.10 6.99
C ASP A 120 8.38 19.30 6.62
N PHE A 121 8.17 18.15 5.97
CA PHE A 121 9.25 17.28 5.50
C PHE A 121 8.81 16.55 4.23
N THR A 122 9.65 16.58 3.19
CA THR A 122 9.38 15.89 1.92
C THR A 122 10.01 14.50 1.91
N LEU A 123 9.19 13.50 1.64
CA LEU A 123 9.57 12.09 1.50
C LEU A 123 9.70 11.74 0.01
N ASN A 124 10.93 11.41 -0.42
CA ASN A 124 11.24 11.04 -1.80
C ASN A 124 12.01 9.70 -1.88
N PRO A 125 11.34 8.58 -1.55
CA PRO A 125 11.90 7.23 -1.66
C PRO A 125 12.20 6.85 -3.11
N ALA A 126 13.19 5.97 -3.28
CA ALA A 126 13.51 5.34 -4.54
C ALA A 126 13.46 3.81 -4.41
N THR A 127 12.77 3.13 -5.32
CA THR A 127 12.82 1.67 -5.42
C THR A 127 14.12 1.29 -6.14
N ILE A 128 14.95 0.48 -5.50
CA ILE A 128 16.22 0.00 -6.03
C ILE A 128 16.08 -1.47 -6.44
N GLY A 129 16.64 -1.83 -7.59
CA GLY A 129 16.68 -3.20 -8.11
C GLY A 129 16.02 -3.34 -9.48
N ALA A 130 15.97 -4.58 -9.98
CA ALA A 130 15.31 -4.94 -11.23
C ALA A 130 15.73 -4.11 -12.45
N ASP A 131 17.01 -3.75 -12.55
CA ASP A 131 17.57 -2.97 -13.67
C ASP A 131 16.80 -1.67 -13.98
N GLY A 132 16.34 -0.97 -12.93
CA GLY A 132 15.60 0.29 -13.09
C GLY A 132 14.17 0.14 -13.58
N ALA A 133 13.63 -1.09 -13.65
CA ALA A 133 12.25 -1.36 -14.08
C ALA A 133 11.20 -0.59 -13.25
N PHE A 134 11.54 -0.12 -12.05
CA PHE A 134 10.66 0.58 -11.12
C PHE A 134 11.02 2.06 -10.89
N ASP A 135 11.86 2.69 -11.73
CA ASP A 135 12.26 4.11 -11.54
C ASP A 135 11.08 5.11 -11.59
N GLY A 136 10.02 4.74 -12.32
CA GLY A 136 8.77 5.50 -12.46
C GLY A 136 7.70 5.13 -11.42
N GLU A 137 8.01 4.29 -10.45
CA GLU A 137 7.04 3.76 -9.50
C GLU A 137 6.40 4.88 -8.65
N LYS A 138 5.10 4.71 -8.40
CA LYS A 138 4.37 5.48 -7.39
C LYS A 138 4.26 4.62 -6.13
N TYR A 139 4.16 5.28 -4.98
CA TYR A 139 3.97 4.61 -3.70
C TYR A 139 2.57 4.86 -3.17
N SER A 140 2.01 3.85 -2.52
CA SER A 140 0.92 4.01 -1.58
C SER A 140 1.50 4.39 -0.23
N TRP A 141 1.02 5.50 0.32
CA TRP A 141 1.39 5.99 1.62
C TRP A 141 0.21 5.81 2.54
N LEU A 142 0.34 4.96 3.55
CA LEU A 142 -0.66 4.77 4.59
C LEU A 142 -0.14 5.41 5.87
N LEU A 143 -0.67 6.59 6.17
CA LEU A 143 -0.47 7.25 7.46
C LEU A 143 -1.40 6.62 8.48
N LEU A 144 -0.86 6.13 9.60
CA LEU A 144 -1.65 5.48 10.64
C LEU A 144 -2.46 6.45 11.49
N ASN A 145 -1.94 7.67 11.73
CA ASN A 145 -2.60 8.68 12.55
C ASN A 145 -2.46 10.10 11.98
N ASN A 146 -3.55 10.58 11.38
CA ASN A 146 -3.75 11.90 10.80
C ASN A 146 -3.98 12.99 11.85
N ASN A 147 -4.12 12.66 13.14
CA ASN A 147 -4.16 13.70 14.19
C ASN A 147 -2.77 14.19 14.58
N VAL A 148 -1.71 13.45 14.22
CA VAL A 148 -0.32 13.81 14.52
C VAL A 148 0.29 14.61 13.37
N VAL A 149 0.08 14.14 12.14
CA VAL A 149 0.69 14.66 10.93
C VAL A 149 -0.37 14.71 9.84
N GLU A 150 -0.31 15.69 8.97
CA GLU A 150 -1.04 15.69 7.71
C GLU A 150 -0.11 15.25 6.57
N ILE A 151 -0.59 14.37 5.70
CA ILE A 151 0.14 13.93 4.50
C ILE A 151 -0.57 14.40 3.23
N ARG A 152 0.21 14.91 2.26
CA ARG A 152 -0.24 15.34 0.94
C ARG A 152 0.68 14.84 -0.18
N PRO A 153 0.14 14.50 -1.36
CA PRO A 153 0.95 14.11 -2.51
C PRO A 153 1.76 15.29 -3.07
N GLY A 154 2.98 15.02 -3.52
CA GLY A 154 3.88 15.99 -4.15
C GLY A 154 4.93 16.58 -3.22
N SER A 155 5.83 17.37 -3.80
CA SER A 155 6.82 18.20 -3.12
C SER A 155 6.38 19.66 -3.16
N ILE A 156 6.67 20.43 -2.12
CA ILE A 156 6.36 21.86 -2.07
C ILE A 156 7.11 22.58 -3.22
N PRO A 157 6.43 23.39 -4.05
CA PRO A 157 7.07 24.20 -5.09
C PRO A 157 8.07 25.21 -4.52
N ALA A 158 9.02 25.68 -5.33
CA ALA A 158 10.08 26.59 -4.87
C ALA A 158 9.56 27.90 -4.23
N GLU A 159 8.42 28.41 -4.68
CA GLU A 159 7.75 29.58 -4.09
C GLU A 159 6.36 29.24 -3.52
N GLY A 160 6.16 27.97 -3.13
CA GLY A 160 4.90 27.49 -2.58
C GLY A 160 4.97 27.17 -1.09
N THR A 161 3.82 26.82 -0.55
CA THR A 161 3.63 26.29 0.80
C THR A 161 3.04 24.88 0.70
N PHE A 162 3.06 24.14 1.80
CA PHE A 162 2.37 22.85 1.89
C PHE A 162 0.88 22.95 1.53
N ASP A 163 0.25 24.11 1.79
CA ASP A 163 -1.17 24.28 1.56
C ASP A 163 -1.56 24.33 0.08
N ASP A 164 -0.57 24.59 -0.79
CA ASP A 164 -0.71 24.53 -2.24
C ASP A 164 -0.70 23.09 -2.78
N LEU A 165 -0.30 22.11 -1.96
CA LEU A 165 -0.33 20.71 -2.36
C LEU A 165 -1.77 20.18 -2.41
N PRO A 166 -2.10 19.29 -3.36
CA PRO A 166 -3.43 18.70 -3.47
C PRO A 166 -3.86 18.02 -2.16
N THR A 167 -5.08 18.26 -1.72
CA THR A 167 -5.66 17.58 -0.55
C THR A 167 -6.22 16.21 -0.90
N THR A 168 -6.51 15.97 -2.19
CA THR A 168 -7.09 14.74 -2.74
C THR A 168 -6.01 13.68 -3.00
N GLY A 169 -5.97 12.63 -2.17
CA GLY A 169 -5.38 11.33 -2.52
C GLY A 169 -6.48 10.36 -2.97
N ALA A 170 -6.15 9.19 -3.54
CA ALA A 170 -7.15 8.19 -3.93
C ALA A 170 -8.08 7.85 -2.74
N ILE A 171 -9.31 8.38 -2.78
CA ILE A 171 -10.30 8.29 -1.70
C ILE A 171 -10.90 6.89 -1.71
N TYR A 172 -10.41 6.02 -0.84
CA TYR A 172 -11.20 4.90 -0.34
C TYR A 172 -12.00 5.42 0.85
N GLY A 173 -13.29 5.69 0.62
CA GLY A 173 -14.31 6.06 1.60
C GLY A 173 -13.77 6.78 2.83
N GLU A 174 -13.82 8.11 2.84
CA GLU A 174 -13.69 8.87 4.08
C GLU A 174 -14.90 8.59 4.95
N GLU A 175 -14.82 7.49 5.71
CA GLU A 175 -15.73 7.24 6.82
C GLU A 175 -15.29 8.16 7.97
N SER A 176 -16.23 8.98 8.45
CA SER A 176 -15.97 9.97 9.50
C SER A 176 -15.46 9.28 10.76
N GLY A 177 -14.28 9.70 11.24
CA GLY A 177 -13.63 9.14 12.45
C GLY A 177 -12.41 8.26 12.18
N ARG A 178 -12.09 7.92 10.93
CA ARG A 178 -10.85 7.19 10.62
C ARG A 178 -9.62 8.07 10.83
N LEU A 179 -8.74 7.63 11.73
CA LEU A 179 -7.47 8.32 12.00
C LEU A 179 -6.44 8.07 10.89
N SER A 180 -6.56 7.02 10.10
CA SER A 180 -5.61 6.73 9.03
C SER A 180 -5.96 7.43 7.71
N LYS A 181 -4.94 7.90 7.01
CA LYS A 181 -5.05 8.54 5.68
C LYS A 181 -4.19 7.78 4.68
N LYS A 182 -4.77 7.41 3.53
CA LYS A 182 -4.06 6.75 2.43
C LYS A 182 -3.96 7.70 1.24
N ILE A 183 -2.77 7.85 0.65
CA ILE A 183 -2.55 8.60 -0.60
C ILE A 183 -1.68 7.78 -1.55
N VAL A 184 -1.73 8.07 -2.86
CA VAL A 184 -0.89 7.42 -3.87
C VAL A 184 -0.14 8.47 -4.67
N SER A 185 1.20 8.46 -4.59
CA SER A 185 2.07 9.43 -5.27
C SER A 185 3.53 8.96 -5.27
N LYS A 186 4.35 9.50 -6.17
CA LYS A 186 5.80 9.21 -6.19
C LYS A 186 6.53 9.89 -5.01
N VAL A 187 6.16 11.14 -4.74
CA VAL A 187 6.70 11.96 -3.64
C VAL A 187 5.54 12.36 -2.76
N ALA A 188 5.74 12.37 -1.45
CA ALA A 188 4.76 12.88 -0.49
C ALA A 188 5.41 13.89 0.45
N THR A 189 4.69 14.93 0.82
CA THR A 189 5.12 15.86 1.86
C THR A 189 4.24 15.66 3.09
N ILE A 190 4.85 15.69 4.26
CA ILE A 190 4.19 15.61 5.55
C ILE A 190 4.35 16.93 6.31
N ARG A 191 3.35 17.30 7.10
CA ARG A 191 3.39 18.49 7.97
C ARG A 191 2.87 18.15 9.37
N ALA A 192 3.51 18.67 10.40
CA ALA A 192 3.03 18.56 11.77
C ALA A 192 1.65 19.20 11.93
N LYS A 193 0.78 18.59 12.74
CA LYS A 193 -0.45 19.25 13.20
C LYS A 193 -0.19 20.02 14.50
N GLN A 194 -1.07 20.98 14.79
CA GLN A 194 -1.06 21.69 16.07
C GLN A 194 -1.28 20.71 17.23
N MET A 195 -0.35 20.70 18.18
CA MET A 195 -0.41 19.85 19.36
C MET A 195 0.33 20.50 20.53
N ILE A 196 -0.07 20.17 21.75
CA ILE A 196 0.50 20.71 23.00
C ILE A 196 1.41 19.71 23.74
N PHE A 197 1.73 18.58 23.08
CA PHE A 197 2.58 17.52 23.64
C PHE A 197 3.21 16.71 22.50
N ASP A 198 4.34 16.07 22.79
CA ASP A 198 5.06 15.23 21.86
C ASP A 198 4.22 14.01 21.44
N ARG A 199 4.23 13.71 20.15
CA ARG A 199 3.50 12.58 19.58
C ARG A 199 4.31 11.89 18.50
N GLU A 200 4.02 10.62 18.30
CA GLU A 200 4.63 9.80 17.26
C GLU A 200 3.56 9.12 16.43
N THR A 201 3.91 8.86 15.17
CA THR A 201 3.09 8.10 14.23
C THR A 201 4.01 7.33 13.28
N SER A 202 3.43 6.46 12.46
CA SER A 202 4.17 5.77 11.42
C SER A 202 3.45 5.85 10.09
N ILE A 203 4.24 5.80 9.03
CA ILE A 203 3.77 5.77 7.65
C ILE A 203 4.28 4.48 7.04
N ILE A 204 3.34 3.69 6.50
CA ILE A 204 3.67 2.50 5.73
C ILE A 204 3.72 2.91 4.26
N VAL A 205 4.88 2.72 3.64
CA VAL A 205 5.13 2.98 2.23
C VAL A 205 5.08 1.65 1.50
N THR A 206 4.31 1.57 0.42
CA THR A 206 4.19 0.36 -0.40
C THR A 206 4.34 0.71 -1.88
N GLY A 207 5.33 0.13 -2.55
CA GLY A 207 5.49 0.22 -3.99
C GLY A 207 4.25 -0.32 -4.73
N GLN A 208 3.70 0.45 -5.67
CA GLN A 208 2.53 0.04 -6.44
C GLN A 208 2.81 -1.02 -7.51
N GLN A 209 4.05 -1.16 -7.95
CA GLN A 209 4.51 -2.11 -8.96
C GLN A 209 5.46 -3.16 -8.37
N SER A 210 6.42 -2.74 -7.55
CA SER A 210 7.40 -3.61 -6.91
C SER A 210 6.85 -4.35 -5.70
N GLY A 211 5.78 -3.84 -5.09
CA GLY A 211 5.23 -4.40 -3.85
C GLY A 211 6.15 -4.26 -2.63
N ALA A 212 7.29 -3.58 -2.76
CA ALA A 212 8.22 -3.36 -1.68
C ALA A 212 7.57 -2.54 -0.56
N ILE A 213 7.83 -2.91 0.70
CA ILE A 213 7.25 -2.26 1.88
C ILE A 213 8.35 -1.66 2.74
N TYR A 214 8.15 -0.42 3.18
CA TYR A 214 9.03 0.24 4.14
C TYR A 214 8.21 1.02 5.18
N VAL A 215 8.67 1.03 6.44
CA VAL A 215 8.00 1.74 7.52
C VAL A 215 8.82 2.95 7.96
N ILE A 216 8.20 4.12 7.88
CA ILE A 216 8.78 5.39 8.31
C ILE A 216 8.20 5.74 9.66
N ARG A 217 9.08 5.94 10.66
CA ARG A 217 8.71 6.50 11.94
C ARG A 217 8.74 8.02 11.84
N VAL A 218 7.71 8.65 12.39
CA VAL A 218 7.56 10.11 12.39
C VAL A 218 7.29 10.58 13.81
N GLN A 219 8.20 11.40 14.32
CA GLN A 219 8.08 12.09 15.61
C GLN A 219 7.72 13.55 15.38
N VAL A 220 6.82 14.07 16.20
CA VAL A 220 6.48 15.49 16.28
C VAL A 220 6.71 15.96 17.71
N ALA A 221 7.56 16.96 17.87
CA ALA A 221 7.81 17.58 19.17
C ALA A 221 7.01 18.87 19.33
N TYR A 222 6.46 19.08 20.52
CA TYR A 222 5.87 20.35 20.92
C TYR A 222 6.96 21.29 21.47
N GLN A 223 6.93 22.55 21.05
CA GLN A 223 7.82 23.59 21.59
C GLN A 223 6.99 24.83 21.93
N ASP A 224 7.06 25.27 23.19
CA ASP A 224 6.50 26.55 23.62
C ASP A 224 7.61 27.60 23.65
N GLU A 225 7.55 28.55 22.73
CA GLU A 225 8.52 29.64 22.56
C GLU A 225 7.89 31.00 22.91
N ARG A 226 6.71 31.01 23.53
CA ARG A 226 6.10 32.25 23.99
C ARG A 226 6.95 32.89 25.07
N THR A 227 7.08 34.22 25.01
CA THR A 227 7.78 34.95 26.06
C THR A 227 6.91 34.95 27.32
N SER A 228 7.39 34.31 28.40
CA SER A 228 6.69 34.39 29.69
C SER A 228 6.62 35.86 30.11
N PRO A 229 5.45 36.40 30.50
CA PRO A 229 5.44 37.66 31.24
C PRO A 229 6.23 37.42 32.54
N ALA A 230 7.19 38.30 32.80
CA ALA A 230 7.96 38.34 34.03
C ALA A 230 7.08 38.69 35.23
#